data_AF-A0A3L7MP14-F1
#
_entry.id   AF-A0A3L7MP14-F1
#
_cell.length_a   1.000
_cell.length_b   1.000
_cell.length_c   1.000
_cell.angle_alpha   90.00
_cell.angle_beta   90.00
_cell.angle_gamma   90.00
#
_symmetry.space_group_name_H-M   'P 1'
#
loop_
_entity.id
_entity.type
_entity.pdbx_description
1 polymer ?
#
loop_
_entity_poly.entity_id
_entity_poly.type
_entity_poly.pdbx_seq_one_letter_code
_entity_poly.pdbx_strand_id
1 'polypeptide(L)'
;MGFLKPGEEYAIESTIGPITCKALSFQQQRELIKIVKALQKNTDPEEAMNLVEQLLEKAIVRWSIDEAFSIASLLEKISFAEAMEIGKKITEGGKLSEDERKK
;
A
#
# COMPACT_ATOMS: atom_id res chain seq x y z
N MET A 1 -15.18 15.51 -4.74
CA MET A 1 -14.16 14.75 -3.98
C MET A 1 -12.83 15.03 -4.63
N GLY A 2 -11.97 15.78 -3.94
CA GLY A 2 -10.70 16.25 -4.47
C GLY A 2 -9.68 15.12 -4.51
N PHE A 3 -8.82 15.14 -5.52
CA PHE A 3 -7.69 14.22 -5.62
C PHE A 3 -6.63 14.58 -4.58
N LEU A 4 -6.03 13.57 -3.93
CA LEU A 4 -4.96 13.79 -2.96
C LEU A 4 -3.67 14.13 -3.67
N LYS A 5 -2.91 15.12 -3.18
CA LYS A 5 -1.57 15.45 -3.68
C LYS A 5 -0.54 14.45 -3.14
N PRO A 6 0.59 14.22 -3.84
CA PRO A 6 1.62 13.31 -3.35
C PRO A 6 2.10 13.71 -1.96
N GLY A 7 2.17 12.74 -1.05
CA GLY A 7 2.53 12.95 0.35
C GLY A 7 1.36 13.30 1.28
N GLU A 8 0.16 13.62 0.76
CA GLU A 8 -1.01 13.80 1.64
C GLU A 8 -1.38 12.48 2.31
N GLU A 9 -1.55 12.54 3.63
CA GLU A 9 -1.90 11.38 4.45
C GLU A 9 -3.40 11.13 4.42
N TYR A 10 -3.78 9.87 4.31
CA TYR A 10 -5.15 9.41 4.41
C TYR A 10 -5.19 8.13 5.24
N ALA A 11 -6.29 7.93 5.96
CA ALA A 11 -6.50 6.72 6.73
C ALA A 11 -7.25 5.68 5.89
N ILE A 12 -6.85 4.42 6.02
CA ILE A 12 -7.61 3.26 5.56
C ILE A 12 -7.98 2.42 6.78
N GLU A 13 -9.19 1.89 6.77
CA GLU A 13 -9.64 0.95 7.80
C GLU A 13 -9.17 -0.47 7.47
N SER A 14 -8.67 -1.16 8.49
CA SER A 14 -8.24 -2.56 8.50
C SER A 14 -8.70 -3.21 9.80
N THR A 15 -8.68 -4.54 9.87
CA THR A 15 -9.13 -5.29 11.07
C THR A 15 -8.27 -5.02 12.29
N ILE A 16 -7.01 -4.63 12.08
CA ILE A 16 -6.05 -4.26 13.12
C ILE A 16 -6.11 -2.78 13.52
N GLY A 17 -7.13 -2.05 13.05
CA GLY A 17 -7.32 -0.63 13.28
C GLY A 17 -6.89 0.24 12.10
N PRO A 18 -6.96 1.57 12.25
CA PRO A 18 -6.66 2.48 11.17
C PRO A 18 -5.17 2.46 10.83
N ILE A 19 -4.90 2.39 9.53
CA ILE A 19 -3.57 2.51 8.93
C ILE A 19 -3.54 3.84 8.20
N THR A 20 -2.54 4.67 8.49
CA THR A 20 -2.30 5.89 7.72
C THR A 20 -1.37 5.58 6.57
N CYS A 21 -1.83 5.90 5.37
CA CYS A 21 -1.06 5.85 4.15
C CYS A 21 -0.79 7.26 3.65
N LYS A 22 0.24 7.42 2.82
CA LYS A 22 0.45 8.65 2.04
C LYS A 22 0.02 8.43 0.60
N ALA A 23 -0.48 9.48 -0.04
CA ALA A 23 -0.69 9.49 -1.47
C ALA A 23 0.67 9.36 -2.17
N LEU A 24 0.80 8.34 -3.00
CA LEU A 24 2.03 8.04 -3.74
C LEU A 24 2.19 8.99 -4.93
N SER A 25 3.40 9.43 -5.23
CA SER A 25 3.68 10.17 -6.47
C SER A 25 3.43 9.30 -7.70
N PHE A 26 3.27 9.92 -8.88
CA PHE A 26 3.11 9.18 -10.13
C PHE A 26 4.21 8.12 -10.37
N GLN A 27 5.46 8.44 -10.04
CA GLN A 27 6.57 7.49 -10.13
C GLN A 27 6.38 6.30 -9.18
N GLN A 28 6.04 6.56 -7.91
CA GLN A 28 5.79 5.51 -6.91
C GLN A 28 4.59 4.65 -7.28
N GLN A 29 3.54 5.23 -7.87
CA GLN A 29 2.40 4.48 -8.39
C GLN A 29 2.79 3.57 -9.55
N ARG A 30 3.63 4.03 -10.48
CA ARG A 30 4.13 3.17 -11.57
C ARG A 30 4.94 2.00 -11.05
N GLU A 31 5.75 2.21 -10.01
CA GLU A 31 6.46 1.13 -9.33
C GLU A 31 5.47 0.16 -8.66
N LEU A 32 4.47 0.69 -7.97
CA LEU A 32 3.46 -0.11 -7.30
C LEU A 32 2.65 -0.95 -8.31
N ILE A 33 2.28 -0.40 -9.46
CA ILE A 33 1.60 -1.15 -10.55
C ILE A 33 2.48 -2.30 -11.05
N LYS A 34 3.81 -2.13 -11.13
CA LYS A 34 4.72 -3.23 -11.50
C LYS A 34 4.71 -4.33 -10.45
N ILE A 35 4.74 -3.97 -9.16
CA ILE A 35 4.68 -4.91 -8.04
C ILE A 35 3.35 -5.70 -8.06
N VAL A 36 2.22 -5.02 -8.24
CA VAL A 36 0.90 -5.67 -8.34
C VAL A 36 0.82 -6.62 -9.54
N LYS A 37 1.38 -6.24 -10.68
CA LYS A 37 1.45 -7.13 -11.86
C LYS A 37 2.36 -8.33 -11.63
N ALA A 38 3.45 -8.16 -10.89
CA ALA A 38 4.32 -9.27 -10.48
C ALA A 38 3.55 -10.23 -9.56
N LEU A 39 2.87 -9.70 -8.55
CA LEU A 39 2.01 -10.48 -7.63
C LEU A 39 0.97 -11.33 -8.36
N GLN A 40 0.31 -10.79 -9.39
CA GLN A 40 -0.70 -11.51 -10.17
C GLN A 40 -0.15 -12.68 -10.99
N LYS A 41 1.14 -12.63 -11.34
CA LYS A 41 1.80 -13.67 -12.16
C LYS A 41 2.64 -14.61 -11.30
N ASN A 42 2.91 -14.24 -10.06
CA ASN A 42 3.77 -14.99 -9.18
C ASN A 42 3.03 -16.22 -8.64
N THR A 43 3.74 -17.34 -8.61
CA THR A 43 3.26 -18.62 -8.07
C THR A 43 3.98 -19.02 -6.79
N ASP A 44 5.04 -18.31 -6.42
CA ASP A 44 5.82 -18.53 -5.21
C ASP A 44 5.24 -17.69 -4.03
N PRO A 45 4.74 -18.34 -2.96
CA PRO A 45 4.20 -17.66 -1.79
C PRO A 45 5.21 -16.74 -1.07
N GLU A 46 6.50 -17.10 -1.04
CA GLU A 46 7.53 -16.35 -0.32
C GLU A 46 7.85 -15.06 -1.09
N GLU A 47 8.01 -15.15 -2.40
CA GLU A 47 8.17 -13.98 -3.26
C GLU A 47 6.91 -13.10 -3.26
N ALA A 48 5.71 -13.69 -3.12
CA ALA A 48 4.47 -12.93 -3.03
C ALA A 48 4.41 -12.12 -1.72
N MET A 49 4.82 -12.69 -0.59
CA MET A 49 4.94 -11.94 0.66
C MET A 49 5.93 -10.78 0.54
N ASN A 50 7.12 -11.01 -0.04
CA ASN A 50 8.12 -9.97 -0.24
C ASN A 50 7.61 -8.81 -1.12
N LEU A 51 6.83 -9.12 -2.16
CA LEU A 51 6.22 -8.11 -3.02
C LEU A 51 5.13 -7.30 -2.29
N VAL A 52 4.33 -7.95 -1.43
CA VAL A 52 3.34 -7.26 -0.60
C VAL A 52 4.03 -6.36 0.42
N GLU A 53 5.10 -6.82 1.07
CA GLU A 53 5.90 -6.00 1.99
C GLU A 53 6.41 -4.73 1.31
N GLN A 54 7.06 -4.85 0.14
CA GLN A 54 7.55 -3.70 -0.63
C GLN A 54 6.42 -2.73 -1.03
N LEU A 55 5.22 -3.25 -1.31
CA LEU A 55 4.06 -2.43 -1.63
C LEU A 55 3.65 -1.60 -0.42
N LEU A 56 3.54 -2.24 0.74
CA LEU A 56 3.11 -1.61 1.98
C LEU A 56 4.15 -0.59 2.49
N GLU A 57 5.44 -0.89 2.45
CA GLU A 57 6.53 0.01 2.83
C GLU A 57 6.52 1.34 2.07
N LYS A 58 6.12 1.30 0.78
CA LYS A 58 6.08 2.51 -0.04
C LYS A 58 5.01 3.50 0.40
N ALA A 59 3.90 3.02 0.95
CA ALA A 59 2.69 3.81 1.16
C ALA A 59 2.31 4.00 2.63
N ILE A 60 2.53 3.02 3.48
CA ILE A 60 2.16 3.09 4.90
C ILE A 60 3.14 4.00 5.64
N VAL A 61 2.58 4.89 6.48
CA VAL A 61 3.32 5.84 7.31
C VAL A 61 3.23 5.47 8.79
N ARG A 62 2.04 5.05 9.24
CA ARG A 62 1.79 4.64 10.62
C ARG A 62 0.60 3.69 10.69
N TRP A 63 0.55 2.88 11.74
CA TRP A 63 -0.57 2.00 12.08
C TRP A 63 -0.82 2.06 13.59
N SER A 64 -1.95 1.53 14.03
CA SER A 64 -2.40 1.64 15.43
C SER A 64 -1.90 0.51 16.33
N ILE A 65 -1.32 -0.54 15.78
CA ILE A 65 -0.70 -1.62 16.57
C ILE A 65 0.66 -1.16 17.12
N ASP A 66 0.75 -1.03 18.44
CA ASP A 66 1.98 -0.68 19.16
C ASP A 66 3.05 -1.80 19.14
N GLU A 67 2.65 -3.04 18.85
CA GLU A 67 3.55 -4.22 18.86
C GLU A 67 4.26 -4.49 17.51
N ALA A 68 3.92 -3.74 16.46
CA ALA A 68 4.53 -3.88 15.15
C ALA A 68 5.39 -2.63 14.89
N PHE A 69 6.71 -2.80 14.80
CA PHE A 69 7.66 -1.70 14.57
C PHE A 69 8.13 -1.62 13.12
N SER A 70 7.73 -2.57 12.28
CA SER A 70 8.05 -2.65 10.85
C SER A 70 6.86 -3.23 10.07
N ILE A 71 6.90 -3.08 8.75
CA ILE A 71 5.91 -3.71 7.85
C ILE A 71 6.00 -5.24 7.92
N ALA A 72 7.20 -5.82 8.04
CA ALA A 72 7.36 -7.25 8.30
C ALA A 72 6.59 -7.69 9.55
N SER A 73 6.77 -7.00 10.68
CA SER A 73 6.03 -7.30 11.92
C SER A 73 4.52 -7.05 11.78
N LEU A 74 4.12 -6.08 10.95
CA LEU A 74 2.71 -5.85 10.63
C LEU A 74 2.12 -7.05 9.86
N LEU A 75 2.85 -7.57 8.88
CA LEU A 75 2.48 -8.74 8.08
C LEU A 75 2.36 -10.03 8.91
N GLU A 76 3.11 -10.16 10.00
CA GLU A 76 2.93 -11.26 10.96
C GLU A 76 1.62 -11.18 11.75
N LYS A 77 1.04 -9.98 11.88
CA LYS A 77 -0.20 -9.73 12.64
C LYS A 77 -1.46 -9.75 11.77
N ILE A 78 -1.33 -9.74 10.45
CA ILE A 78 -2.46 -9.75 9.51
C ILE A 78 -2.37 -10.93 8.53
N SER A 79 -3.50 -11.34 7.98
CA SER A 79 -3.49 -12.37 6.94
C SER A 79 -2.93 -11.83 5.62
N PHE A 80 -2.39 -12.72 4.78
CA PHE A 80 -1.97 -12.34 3.41
C PHE A 80 -3.13 -11.72 2.60
N ALA A 81 -4.35 -12.23 2.76
CA ALA A 81 -5.54 -11.69 2.11
C ALA A 81 -5.82 -10.24 2.54
N GLU A 82 -5.66 -9.95 3.84
CA GLU A 82 -5.82 -8.59 4.37
C GLU A 82 -4.70 -7.66 3.91
N ALA A 83 -3.45 -8.13 3.89
CA ALA A 83 -2.33 -7.37 3.36
C ALA A 83 -2.53 -7.00 1.87
N MET A 84 -3.09 -7.92 1.09
CA MET A 84 -3.50 -7.67 -0.30
C MET A 84 -4.66 -6.66 -0.40
N GLU A 85 -5.63 -6.72 0.51
CA GLU A 85 -6.74 -5.76 0.57
C GLU A 85 -6.24 -4.35 0.90
N ILE A 86 -5.36 -4.22 1.89
CA ILE A 86 -4.67 -2.98 2.23
C ILE A 86 -3.92 -2.46 1.00
N GLY A 87 -3.18 -3.33 0.31
CA GLY A 87 -2.46 -2.96 -0.91
C GLY A 87 -3.39 -2.44 -2.01
N LYS A 88 -4.55 -3.07 -2.20
CA LYS A 88 -5.59 -2.59 -3.10
C LYS A 88 -6.13 -1.23 -2.67
N LYS A 89 -6.44 -1.03 -1.38
CA LYS A 89 -6.91 0.27 -0.85
C LYS A 89 -5.88 1.38 -1.05
N ILE A 90 -4.58 1.07 -0.94
CA ILE A 90 -3.49 2.01 -1.27
C ILE A 90 -3.55 2.41 -2.75
N THR A 91 -3.75 1.43 -3.65
CA THR A 91 -3.85 1.71 -5.09
C THR A 91 -5.07 2.54 -5.46
N GLU A 92 -6.17 2.38 -4.73
CA GLU A 92 -7.47 3.02 -5.01
C GLU A 92 -7.63 4.37 -4.29
N GLY A 93 -7.10 4.49 -3.07
CA GLY A 93 -7.13 5.68 -2.23
C GLY A 93 -6.13 6.75 -2.68
N GLY A 94 -5.01 6.33 -3.30
CA GLY A 94 -4.03 7.23 -3.91
C GLY A 94 -4.46 7.86 -5.23
N LYS A 95 -5.76 7.89 -5.60
CA LYS A 95 -6.23 8.53 -6.84
C LYS A 95 -5.82 10.01 -6.86
N LEU A 96 -4.70 10.26 -7.54
CA LEU A 96 -4.19 11.57 -7.93
C LEU A 96 -4.98 12.07 -9.14
N SER A 97 -5.13 13.40 -9.24
CA SER A 97 -5.81 14.05 -10.35
C SER A 97 -5.12 13.70 -11.65
N GLU A 98 -5.91 13.52 -12.71
CA GLU A 98 -5.42 13.31 -14.08
C GLU A 98 -4.41 14.40 -14.53
N ASP A 99 -4.32 15.53 -13.82
CA ASP A 99 -3.35 16.61 -14.05
C ASP A 99 -1.88 16.18 -13.93
N GLU A 100 -1.50 15.19 -13.10
CA GLU A 100 -0.11 14.70 -13.07
C GLU A 100 0.21 13.76 -14.25
N ARG A 101 -0.80 13.23 -14.95
CA ARG A 101 -0.61 12.30 -16.07
C ARG A 101 -0.10 13.01 -17.34
N LYS A 102 -0.12 14.34 -17.37
CA LYS A 102 0.21 15.21 -18.52
C LYS A 102 1.49 16.03 -18.39
N LYS A 103 2.20 15.99 -17.25
CA LYS A 103 3.52 16.61 -17.07
C LYS A 103 4.63 15.57 -17.26
#